data_AF-A0A8H3I676-F1
#
_entry.id   AF-A0A8H3I676-F1
#
_cell.length_a   1.000
_cell.length_b   1.000
_cell.length_c   1.000
_cell.angle_alpha   90.00
_cell.angle_beta   90.00
_cell.angle_gamma   90.00
#
_symmetry.space_group_name_H-M   'P 1'
#
loop_
_entity.id
_entity.type
_entity.pdbx_description
1 polymer ?
#
loop_
_entity_poly.entity_id
_entity_poly.type
_entity_poly.pdbx_seq_one_letter_code
_entity_poly.pdbx_strand_id
1 'polypeptide(L)'
;MLLRNSHDRVSGLASPEPIDPALLDPTKPLPPSTADTHPIFELISKAHDEDAKIREKQSQTLSAAVAEYRRRYRIPPPPNFDKWFEFAKSKDVQLIDEYDTIYHSLLPFWALKPSVIRGRAKEALGFDNALMGLLVRDGQVISAAGGGEWQQTSTSGMVKDFVKYLPDMDLPFNVHDEPRVIIPHDDLSRLVTSARDKSMPVAYTNPSPKNTWSPRPSDVDDGSKHYEVQTTRFNKFAHQPTWTNSRISCSPGSPARSLDESTQDDSKSFTFSELGFISNKTAFSDICLSPSLRNRFGFFNRPNAYNIVHDLFPIFSQSKISSYQDILYPSPWYWSEKVAYRESDDYDWEKKEDKMYWRGSTTGGFSRDGGWRRQHRQLFVEKINDLNPAKLLQNHSASPNAADWRVKEVPRPQYTDLFDVKFSHIGQCDPGDCDAQKEYFEVVKPAKQHDAWLYKYLLDMDGNAFSGRFYAFLKSKSLVYKMALFREWHEEWLRPWVHYIPLSSKGEEYVEAVRYFREETTGRIQAPRIANEGREWAGKVLRNEDFEVWFFRLLLE
;
A
#
# COMPACT_ATOMS: atom_id res chain seq x y z
N MET A 1 -34.92 -58.15 10.36
CA MET A 1 -34.83 -57.00 9.43
C MET A 1 -35.03 -55.75 10.27
N LEU A 2 -33.93 -55.14 10.74
CA LEU A 2 -33.35 -53.88 10.21
C LEU A 2 -34.32 -52.70 10.47
N LEU A 3 -34.01 -51.60 11.14
CA LEU A 3 -32.78 -51.02 11.70
C LEU A 3 -33.22 -49.90 12.67
N ARG A 4 -32.39 -49.62 13.68
CA ARG A 4 -32.43 -48.44 14.54
C ARG A 4 -32.38 -47.14 13.73
N ASN A 5 -32.92 -46.04 14.25
CA ASN A 5 -32.15 -44.80 14.28
C ASN A 5 -32.58 -43.86 15.42
N SER A 6 -31.54 -43.35 16.07
CA SER A 6 -31.48 -42.49 17.24
C SER A 6 -31.88 -41.05 16.91
N HIS A 7 -32.67 -40.44 17.79
CA HIS A 7 -32.74 -38.99 17.93
C HIS A 7 -31.58 -38.55 18.82
N ASP A 8 -30.48 -38.11 18.22
CA ASP A 8 -29.43 -37.38 18.93
C ASP A 8 -29.69 -35.87 18.87
N ARG A 9 -29.63 -35.29 20.07
CA ARG A 9 -29.78 -33.87 20.40
C ARG A 9 -28.63 -33.07 19.80
N VAL A 10 -28.94 -32.13 18.92
CA VAL A 10 -28.07 -30.97 18.69
C VAL A 10 -28.28 -30.03 19.88
N SER A 11 -27.32 -30.05 20.80
CA SER A 11 -27.30 -29.19 21.98
C SER A 11 -26.39 -27.99 21.73
N GLY A 12 -26.94 -26.79 21.91
CA GLY A 12 -26.26 -25.63 22.47
C GLY A 12 -25.15 -24.98 21.65
N LEU A 13 -25.47 -24.41 20.49
CA LEU A 13 -24.85 -23.14 20.12
C LEU A 13 -25.57 -22.06 20.94
N ALA A 14 -24.88 -21.42 21.88
CA ALA A 14 -25.42 -20.26 22.57
C ALA A 14 -25.84 -19.23 21.51
N SER A 15 -27.10 -18.80 21.54
CA SER A 15 -27.52 -17.66 20.74
C SER A 15 -26.62 -16.48 21.11
N PRO A 16 -26.00 -15.78 20.14
CA PRO A 16 -25.22 -14.60 20.45
C PRO A 16 -26.10 -13.65 21.25
N GLU A 17 -25.61 -13.16 22.39
CA GLU A 17 -26.32 -12.12 23.13
C GLU A 17 -26.66 -10.99 22.15
N PRO A 18 -27.91 -10.48 22.17
CA PRO A 18 -28.28 -9.34 21.34
C PRO A 18 -27.33 -8.19 21.66
N ILE A 19 -26.53 -7.78 20.67
CA ILE A 19 -25.72 -6.57 20.79
C ILE A 19 -26.71 -5.42 20.98
N ASP A 20 -26.57 -4.65 22.06
CA ASP A 20 -27.37 -3.46 22.29
C ASP A 20 -27.28 -2.54 21.04
N PRO A 21 -28.40 -2.26 20.35
CA PRO A 21 -28.41 -1.38 19.18
C PRO A 21 -27.81 0.01 19.47
N ALA A 22 -27.81 0.44 20.73
CA ALA A 22 -27.20 1.69 21.16
C ALA A 22 -25.65 1.67 21.14
N LEU A 23 -25.01 0.49 21.07
CA LEU A 23 -23.57 0.31 20.92
C LEU A 23 -23.12 0.23 19.45
N LEU A 24 -24.06 0.08 18.51
CA LEU A 24 -23.81 0.07 17.06
C LEU A 24 -23.92 1.47 16.44
N ASP A 25 -24.15 2.50 17.24
CA ASP A 25 -24.20 3.89 16.79
C ASP A 25 -22.77 4.39 16.50
N PRO A 26 -22.39 4.59 15.22
CA PRO A 26 -21.03 4.98 14.83
C PRO A 26 -20.66 6.39 15.32
N THR A 27 -21.60 7.17 15.86
CA THR A 27 -21.37 8.53 16.34
C THR A 27 -20.99 8.62 17.83
N LYS A 28 -21.02 7.51 18.58
CA LYS A 28 -20.72 7.53 20.02
C LYS A 28 -19.21 7.47 20.33
N PRO A 29 -18.73 8.23 21.33
CA PRO A 29 -17.35 8.17 21.80
C PRO A 29 -16.96 6.77 22.27
N LEU A 30 -15.71 6.37 22.00
CA LEU A 30 -15.16 5.09 22.46
C LEU A 30 -15.13 5.06 24.01
N PRO A 31 -15.39 3.90 24.64
CA PRO A 31 -15.06 3.72 26.05
C PRO A 31 -13.55 3.89 26.25
N PRO A 32 -13.10 4.48 27.37
CA PRO A 32 -11.67 4.69 27.63
C PRO A 32 -10.92 3.36 27.72
N SER A 33 -9.72 3.32 27.13
CA SER A 33 -8.76 2.23 27.30
C SER A 33 -8.27 2.19 28.74
N THR A 34 -8.41 1.03 29.39
CA THR A 34 -7.73 0.69 30.65
C THR A 34 -6.66 -0.37 30.37
N ALA A 35 -5.72 -0.58 31.30
CA ALA A 35 -4.61 -1.54 31.18
C ALA A 35 -5.04 -3.04 31.12
N ASP A 36 -6.31 -3.29 30.80
CA ASP A 36 -7.05 -4.55 30.80
C ASP A 36 -7.76 -4.75 29.44
N THR A 37 -7.14 -4.35 28.32
CA THR A 37 -7.79 -4.37 26.99
C THR A 37 -7.15 -5.35 26.01
N HIS A 38 -7.97 -5.90 25.11
CA HIS A 38 -7.48 -6.77 24.04
C HIS A 38 -6.46 -6.01 23.17
N PRO A 39 -5.32 -6.60 22.77
CA PRO A 39 -4.29 -5.93 21.95
C PRO A 39 -4.81 -5.27 20.67
N ILE A 40 -5.75 -5.89 19.97
CA ILE A 40 -6.38 -5.28 18.78
C ILE A 40 -7.16 -4.01 19.17
N PHE A 41 -7.86 -4.00 20.31
CA PHE A 41 -8.59 -2.83 20.77
C PHE A 41 -7.67 -1.65 21.12
N GLU A 42 -6.50 -1.94 21.70
CA GLU A 42 -5.48 -0.92 21.98
C GLU A 42 -4.95 -0.29 20.69
N LEU A 43 -4.66 -1.12 19.68
CA LEU A 43 -4.22 -0.66 18.36
C LEU A 43 -5.28 0.22 17.68
N ILE A 44 -6.56 -0.19 17.74
CA ILE A 44 -7.69 0.60 17.25
C ILE A 44 -7.75 1.95 17.97
N SER A 45 -7.78 1.95 19.30
CA SER A 45 -7.94 3.16 20.11
C SER A 45 -6.81 4.16 19.84
N LYS A 46 -5.56 3.67 19.85
CA LYS A 46 -4.38 4.49 19.56
C LYS A 46 -4.43 5.08 18.15
N ALA A 47 -4.79 4.27 17.14
CA ALA A 47 -4.83 4.73 15.76
C ALA A 47 -5.92 5.80 15.54
N HIS A 48 -7.06 5.69 16.22
CA HIS A 48 -8.11 6.70 16.21
C HIS A 48 -7.65 8.02 16.82
N ASP A 49 -6.98 7.98 17.97
CA ASP A 49 -6.44 9.18 18.62
C ASP A 49 -5.39 9.89 17.73
N GLU A 50 -4.53 9.13 17.06
CA GLU A 50 -3.54 9.67 16.13
C GLU A 50 -4.19 10.28 14.88
N ASP A 51 -5.18 9.60 14.31
CA ASP A 51 -5.91 10.05 13.13
C ASP A 51 -6.74 11.33 13.40
N ALA A 52 -7.41 11.41 14.55
CA ALA A 52 -8.13 12.61 14.98
C ALA A 52 -7.21 13.83 15.10
N LYS A 53 -6.05 13.67 15.75
CA LYS A 53 -5.03 14.74 15.87
C LYS A 53 -4.51 15.18 14.52
N ILE A 54 -4.36 14.26 13.57
CA ILE A 54 -3.96 14.61 12.20
C ILE A 54 -5.03 15.45 11.52
N ARG A 55 -6.31 15.10 11.66
CA ARG A 55 -7.41 15.86 11.04
C ARG A 55 -7.57 17.27 11.63
N GLU A 56 -7.40 17.40 12.94
CA GLU A 56 -7.57 18.69 13.64
C GLU A 56 -6.51 19.74 13.28
N LYS A 57 -5.28 19.31 12.97
CA LYS A 57 -4.14 20.22 12.70
C LYS A 57 -4.09 20.74 11.25
N GLN A 58 -5.03 20.37 10.39
CA GLN A 58 -4.95 20.70 8.96
C GLN A 58 -5.13 22.20 8.69
N SER A 59 -4.24 22.74 7.84
CA SER A 59 -4.21 24.15 7.45
C SER A 59 -5.47 24.59 6.73
N GLN A 60 -6.07 25.69 7.20
CA GLN A 60 -7.31 26.26 6.63
C GLN A 60 -7.06 27.45 5.70
N THR A 61 -5.88 28.07 5.77
CA THR A 61 -5.52 29.23 4.94
C THR A 61 -4.19 28.99 4.24
N LEU A 62 -3.98 29.67 3.11
CA LEU A 62 -2.72 29.60 2.36
C LEU A 62 -1.53 29.95 3.26
N SER A 63 -1.66 30.98 4.10
CA SER A 63 -0.58 31.38 5.02
C SER A 63 -0.25 30.28 6.04
N ALA A 64 -1.24 29.57 6.55
CA ALA A 64 -1.03 28.45 7.46
C ALA A 64 -0.35 27.27 6.74
N ALA A 65 -0.82 26.91 5.55
CA ALA A 65 -0.24 25.83 4.74
C ALA A 65 1.22 26.12 4.36
N VAL A 66 1.54 27.38 4.00
CA VAL A 66 2.92 27.82 3.74
C VAL A 66 3.78 27.74 4.99
N ALA A 67 3.26 28.14 6.15
CA ALA A 67 3.99 28.07 7.42
C ALA A 67 4.27 26.61 7.82
N GLU A 68 3.28 25.72 7.69
CA GLU A 68 3.40 24.29 7.96
C GLU A 68 4.38 23.64 7.00
N TYR A 69 4.29 23.91 5.69
CA TYR A 69 5.25 23.45 4.68
C TYR A 69 6.69 23.82 5.07
N ARG A 70 6.93 25.10 5.40
CA ARG A 70 8.26 25.59 5.79
C ARG A 70 8.75 24.98 7.10
N ARG A 71 7.85 24.73 8.05
CA ARG A 71 8.17 24.08 9.34
C ARG A 71 8.57 22.63 9.11
N ARG A 72 7.82 21.92 8.26
CA ARG A 72 7.93 20.48 8.01
C ARG A 72 9.12 20.14 7.10
N TYR A 73 9.19 20.74 5.91
CA TYR A 73 10.16 20.34 4.89
C TYR A 73 11.41 21.21 4.84
N ARG A 74 11.43 22.34 5.55
CA ARG A 74 12.59 23.25 5.60
C ARG A 74 13.06 23.72 4.21
N ILE A 75 12.11 23.98 3.32
CA ILE A 75 12.29 24.63 2.01
C ILE A 75 11.13 25.61 1.77
N PRO A 76 11.27 26.62 0.89
CA PRO A 76 10.14 27.42 0.44
C PRO A 76 9.21 26.55 -0.44
N PRO A 77 7.87 26.76 -0.39
CA PRO A 77 6.96 26.10 -1.32
C PRO A 77 7.31 26.42 -2.79
N PRO A 78 7.03 25.51 -3.72
CA PRO A 78 7.30 25.74 -5.14
C PRO A 78 6.46 26.89 -5.72
N PRO A 79 6.84 27.46 -6.88
CA PRO A 79 5.96 28.34 -7.63
C PRO A 79 4.58 27.73 -7.86
N ASN A 80 3.53 28.56 -7.89
CA ASN A 80 2.13 28.15 -8.02
C ASN A 80 1.59 27.28 -6.85
N PHE A 81 2.26 27.25 -5.69
CA PHE A 81 1.71 26.62 -4.49
C PHE A 81 0.36 27.25 -4.06
N ASP A 82 0.17 28.55 -4.29
CA ASP A 82 -1.10 29.24 -4.10
C ASP A 82 -2.20 28.65 -5.01
N LYS A 83 -1.87 28.34 -6.26
CA LYS A 83 -2.78 27.70 -7.21
C LYS A 83 -3.10 26.27 -6.83
N TRP A 84 -2.13 25.52 -6.33
CA TRP A 84 -2.38 24.21 -5.74
C TRP A 84 -3.29 24.28 -4.52
N PHE A 85 -3.07 25.23 -3.60
CA PHE A 85 -3.90 25.39 -2.42
C PHE A 85 -5.35 25.79 -2.80
N GLU A 86 -5.52 26.75 -3.72
CA GLU A 86 -6.83 27.11 -4.28
C GLU A 86 -7.53 25.88 -4.90
N PHE A 87 -6.79 25.08 -5.70
CA PHE A 87 -7.30 23.86 -6.31
C PHE A 87 -7.73 22.84 -5.26
N ALA A 88 -6.87 22.54 -4.27
CA ALA A 88 -7.16 21.61 -3.18
C ALA A 88 -8.40 22.01 -2.37
N LYS A 89 -8.55 23.30 -2.04
CA LYS A 89 -9.74 23.81 -1.35
C LYS A 89 -11.00 23.73 -2.21
N SER A 90 -10.89 24.02 -3.51
CA SER A 90 -12.04 23.93 -4.44
C SER A 90 -12.55 22.50 -4.63
N LYS A 91 -11.67 21.51 -4.39
CA LYS A 91 -11.94 20.08 -4.50
C LYS A 91 -12.29 19.42 -3.16
N ASP A 92 -12.40 20.22 -2.08
CA ASP A 92 -12.70 19.75 -0.73
C ASP A 92 -11.74 18.65 -0.24
N VAL A 93 -10.44 18.86 -0.42
CA VAL A 93 -9.42 17.93 0.09
C VAL A 93 -9.34 18.03 1.61
N GLN A 94 -9.35 16.86 2.26
CA GLN A 94 -9.41 16.76 3.72
C GLN A 94 -8.04 16.92 4.39
N LEU A 95 -6.96 16.45 3.74
CA LEU A 95 -5.60 16.42 4.28
C LEU A 95 -4.67 17.35 3.48
N ILE A 96 -4.68 18.64 3.83
CA ILE A 96 -3.90 19.68 3.16
C ILE A 96 -2.39 19.58 3.45
N ASP A 97 -2.00 19.06 4.60
CA ASP A 97 -0.60 19.11 5.06
C ASP A 97 0.12 17.75 5.00
N GLU A 98 -0.56 16.68 4.62
CA GLU A 98 -0.02 15.31 4.68
C GLU A 98 0.49 14.83 3.30
N TYR A 99 1.67 15.31 2.90
CA TYR A 99 2.31 15.02 1.59
C TYR A 99 3.75 14.50 1.74
N ASP A 100 4.07 13.86 2.87
CA ASP A 100 5.46 13.51 3.24
C ASP A 100 6.12 12.53 2.26
N THR A 101 5.34 11.66 1.63
CA THR A 101 5.79 10.71 0.60
C THR A 101 6.38 11.45 -0.61
N ILE A 102 5.81 12.59 -1.00
CA ILE A 102 6.37 13.44 -2.07
C ILE A 102 7.75 13.94 -1.64
N TYR A 103 7.82 14.56 -0.47
CA TYR A 103 9.07 15.08 0.08
C TYR A 103 10.15 14.00 0.17
N HIS A 104 9.84 12.85 0.77
CA HIS A 104 10.79 11.75 0.94
C HIS A 104 11.26 11.16 -0.40
N SER A 105 10.37 11.06 -1.39
CA SER A 105 10.72 10.55 -2.72
C SER A 105 11.59 11.54 -3.51
N LEU A 106 11.36 12.85 -3.36
CA LEU A 106 12.11 13.87 -4.08
C LEU A 106 13.39 14.33 -3.36
N LEU A 107 13.55 14.03 -2.07
CA LEU A 107 14.69 14.46 -1.26
C LEU A 107 16.06 14.14 -1.90
N PRO A 108 16.34 12.93 -2.44
CA PRO A 108 17.63 12.66 -3.08
C PRO A 108 17.88 13.50 -4.35
N PHE A 109 16.84 13.97 -5.04
CA PHE A 109 16.97 14.74 -6.28
C PHE A 109 17.48 16.17 -6.03
N TRP A 110 17.27 16.72 -4.83
CA TRP A 110 17.82 18.02 -4.42
C TRP A 110 19.35 18.08 -4.43
N ALA A 111 20.04 16.93 -4.45
CA ALA A 111 21.50 16.87 -4.58
C ALA A 111 22.01 16.99 -6.02
N LEU A 112 21.13 16.88 -7.01
CA LEU A 112 21.50 16.90 -8.42
C LEU A 112 21.25 18.27 -9.07
N LYS A 113 22.06 18.61 -10.06
CA LYS A 113 21.78 19.74 -10.94
C LYS A 113 20.52 19.45 -11.76
N PRO A 114 19.63 20.43 -12.01
CA PRO A 114 18.43 20.21 -12.83
C PRO A 114 18.70 19.62 -14.22
N SER A 115 19.81 19.99 -14.87
CA SER A 115 20.19 19.44 -16.18
C SER A 115 20.53 17.94 -16.13
N VAL A 116 21.03 17.43 -15.00
CA VAL A 116 21.30 16.00 -14.83
C VAL A 116 19.99 15.21 -14.75
N ILE A 117 19.00 15.74 -14.03
CA ILE A 117 17.68 15.12 -13.90
C ILE A 117 17.01 15.05 -15.29
N ARG A 118 16.99 16.16 -16.04
CA ARG A 118 16.46 16.19 -17.41
C ARG A 118 17.21 15.24 -18.35
N GLY A 119 18.54 15.22 -18.30
CA GLY A 119 19.33 14.27 -19.09
C GLY A 119 18.97 12.81 -18.81
N ARG A 120 18.70 12.47 -17.55
CA ARG A 120 18.26 11.12 -17.14
C ARG A 120 16.84 10.80 -17.59
N ALA A 121 15.90 11.75 -17.56
CA ALA A 121 14.57 11.57 -18.12
C ALA A 121 14.63 11.29 -19.63
N LYS A 122 15.45 12.06 -20.35
CA LYS A 122 15.68 11.87 -21.79
C LYS A 122 16.32 10.53 -22.13
N GLU A 123 17.33 10.11 -21.38
CA GLU A 123 17.93 8.77 -21.54
C GLU A 123 16.91 7.66 -21.27
N ALA A 124 16.10 7.80 -20.22
CA ALA A 124 15.08 6.81 -19.88
C ALA A 124 14.02 6.66 -20.98
N LEU A 125 13.55 7.77 -21.54
CA LEU A 125 12.53 7.80 -22.60
C LEU A 125 13.09 7.49 -23.98
N GLY A 126 14.38 7.77 -24.21
CA GLY A 126 15.01 7.61 -25.53
C GLY A 126 15.46 6.20 -25.85
N PHE A 127 15.20 5.23 -24.97
CA PHE A 127 15.52 3.82 -25.16
C PHE A 127 14.27 2.98 -24.85
N ASP A 128 14.19 1.76 -25.38
CA ASP A 128 13.11 0.83 -25.02
C ASP A 128 13.29 0.27 -23.60
N ASN A 129 13.01 1.12 -22.61
CA ASN A 129 13.03 0.80 -21.19
C ASN A 129 11.65 0.35 -20.68
N ALA A 130 10.66 0.16 -21.56
CA ALA A 130 9.27 -0.07 -21.21
C ALA A 130 8.73 1.03 -20.27
N LEU A 131 8.73 2.26 -20.77
CA LEU A 131 8.21 3.44 -20.09
C LEU A 131 7.18 4.13 -20.99
N MET A 132 6.24 4.83 -20.37
CA MET A 132 5.40 5.82 -21.03
C MET A 132 5.99 7.21 -20.77
N GLY A 133 6.22 8.00 -21.81
CA GLY A 133 6.59 9.41 -21.70
C GLY A 133 5.37 10.32 -21.79
N LEU A 134 5.27 11.28 -20.87
CA LEU A 134 4.34 12.41 -20.97
C LEU A 134 5.14 13.70 -21.04
N LEU A 135 5.00 14.45 -22.14
CA LEU A 135 5.72 15.69 -22.37
C LEU A 135 4.78 16.88 -22.16
N VAL A 136 5.16 17.76 -21.23
CA VAL A 136 4.46 19.03 -20.97
C VAL A 136 5.27 20.15 -21.61
N ARG A 137 4.62 20.98 -22.43
CA ARG A 137 5.19 22.22 -22.98
C ARG A 137 4.18 23.35 -22.89
N ASP A 138 4.63 24.52 -22.48
CA ASP A 138 3.82 25.75 -22.44
C ASP A 138 2.46 25.56 -21.74
N GLY A 139 2.47 24.78 -20.65
CA GLY A 139 1.27 24.47 -19.87
C GLY A 139 0.30 23.51 -20.55
N GLN A 140 0.75 22.68 -21.50
CA GLN A 140 -0.07 21.69 -22.21
C GLN A 140 0.64 20.35 -22.35
N VAL A 141 -0.13 19.25 -22.36
CA VAL A 141 0.40 17.93 -22.75
C VAL A 141 0.46 17.88 -24.27
N ILE A 142 1.67 17.82 -24.82
CA ILE A 142 1.89 17.79 -26.27
C ILE A 142 2.17 16.39 -26.81
N SER A 143 2.55 15.46 -25.94
CA SER A 143 2.81 14.06 -26.31
C SER A 143 2.61 13.14 -25.11
N ALA A 144 1.98 11.99 -25.36
CA ALA A 144 1.84 10.87 -24.47
C ALA A 144 2.09 9.60 -25.28
N ALA A 145 3.25 8.95 -25.08
CA ALA A 145 3.70 7.85 -25.94
C ALA A 145 4.37 6.73 -25.14
N GLY A 146 4.34 5.51 -25.67
CA GLY A 146 4.78 4.30 -24.95
C GLY A 146 3.70 3.77 -23.99
N GLY A 147 3.89 2.56 -23.47
CA GLY A 147 2.87 1.89 -22.65
C GLY A 147 1.55 1.61 -23.39
N GLY A 148 0.51 1.26 -22.64
CA GLY A 148 -0.83 1.01 -23.19
C GLY A 148 -1.66 2.28 -23.38
N GLU A 149 -2.52 2.31 -24.38
CA GLU A 149 -3.44 3.44 -24.68
C GLU A 149 -4.27 3.87 -23.47
N TRP A 150 -4.72 2.89 -22.67
CA TRP A 150 -5.47 3.17 -21.45
C TRP A 150 -4.65 3.98 -20.45
N GLN A 151 -3.35 3.70 -20.29
CA GLN A 151 -2.48 4.41 -19.36
C GLN A 151 -2.21 5.82 -19.88
N GLN A 152 -1.95 5.96 -21.18
CA GLN A 152 -1.77 7.27 -21.84
C GLN A 152 -2.96 8.19 -21.62
N THR A 153 -4.17 7.67 -21.89
CA THR A 153 -5.43 8.42 -21.74
C THR A 153 -5.67 8.80 -20.28
N SER A 154 -5.48 7.86 -19.36
CA SER A 154 -5.74 8.06 -17.93
C SER A 154 -4.78 9.09 -17.33
N THR A 155 -3.47 8.92 -17.54
CA THR A 155 -2.46 9.84 -17.00
C THR A 155 -2.58 11.25 -17.60
N SER A 156 -2.92 11.36 -18.90
CA SER A 156 -3.18 12.66 -19.52
C SER A 156 -4.46 13.32 -18.98
N GLY A 157 -5.49 12.51 -18.69
CA GLY A 157 -6.72 12.97 -18.05
C GLY A 157 -6.47 13.54 -16.65
N MET A 158 -5.65 12.86 -15.85
CA MET A 158 -5.30 13.26 -14.49
C MET A 158 -4.61 14.62 -14.38
N VAL A 159 -3.89 15.08 -15.43
CA VAL A 159 -3.19 16.38 -15.38
C VAL A 159 -3.97 17.52 -16.02
N LYS A 160 -5.07 17.22 -16.74
CA LYS A 160 -5.76 18.14 -17.63
C LYS A 160 -6.14 19.48 -17.00
N ASP A 161 -6.62 19.45 -15.75
CA ASP A 161 -7.18 20.64 -15.10
C ASP A 161 -6.11 21.58 -14.52
N PHE A 162 -4.88 21.08 -14.30
CA PHE A 162 -3.80 21.83 -13.67
C PHE A 162 -2.53 21.98 -14.52
N VAL A 163 -2.42 21.28 -15.66
CA VAL A 163 -1.21 21.30 -16.52
C VAL A 163 -0.78 22.70 -16.93
N LYS A 164 -1.72 23.64 -17.07
CA LYS A 164 -1.47 25.07 -17.35
C LYS A 164 -0.58 25.79 -16.32
N TYR A 165 -0.43 25.23 -15.12
CA TYR A 165 0.40 25.79 -14.05
C TYR A 165 1.79 25.15 -13.96
N LEU A 166 2.03 24.08 -14.72
CA LEU A 166 3.28 23.35 -14.71
C LEU A 166 4.32 23.99 -15.65
N PRO A 167 5.62 23.86 -15.33
CA PRO A 167 6.68 24.18 -16.27
C PRO A 167 6.80 23.10 -17.36
N ASP A 168 7.73 23.29 -18.29
CA ASP A 168 8.04 22.25 -19.27
C ASP A 168 8.71 21.04 -18.59
N MET A 169 8.20 19.84 -18.87
CA MET A 169 8.64 18.60 -18.22
C MET A 169 8.65 17.42 -19.18
N ASP A 170 9.59 16.49 -18.97
CA ASP A 170 9.60 15.16 -19.57
C ASP A 170 9.40 14.15 -18.44
N LEU A 171 8.27 13.45 -18.43
CA LEU A 171 7.85 12.60 -17.32
C LEU A 171 7.84 11.11 -17.74
N PRO A 172 8.82 10.31 -17.28
CA PRO A 172 8.86 8.86 -17.54
C PRO A 172 8.03 8.06 -16.51
N PHE A 173 6.94 7.47 -16.95
CA PHE A 173 6.09 6.58 -16.17
C PHE A 173 6.42 5.12 -16.42
N ASN A 174 6.65 4.38 -15.34
CA ASN A 174 6.79 2.93 -15.37
C ASN A 174 5.48 2.27 -15.82
N VAL A 175 5.60 1.34 -16.78
CA VAL A 175 4.45 0.57 -17.29
C VAL A 175 4.38 -0.84 -16.70
N HIS A 176 5.42 -1.26 -16.00
CA HIS A 176 5.44 -2.53 -15.27
C HIS A 176 4.83 -2.37 -13.88
N ASP A 177 4.43 -3.50 -13.28
CA ASP A 177 4.05 -3.57 -11.88
C ASP A 177 5.27 -3.31 -10.99
N GLU A 178 6.43 -3.86 -11.37
CA GLU A 178 7.67 -3.85 -10.59
C GLU A 178 8.43 -2.49 -10.65
N PRO A 179 8.96 -2.00 -9.51
CA PRO A 179 9.68 -0.72 -9.41
C PRO A 179 11.08 -0.78 -10.03
N ARG A 180 11.69 0.40 -10.24
CA ARG A 180 12.72 0.62 -11.27
C ARG A 180 14.04 1.18 -10.76
N VAL A 181 14.05 1.93 -9.66
CA VAL A 181 15.22 2.73 -9.26
C VAL A 181 15.73 2.22 -7.91
N ILE A 182 16.96 1.72 -7.86
CA ILE A 182 17.57 1.23 -6.61
C ILE A 182 19.00 1.73 -6.50
N ILE A 183 19.26 2.61 -5.54
CA ILE A 183 20.57 3.25 -5.39
C ILE A 183 21.36 2.56 -4.28
N PRO A 184 22.64 2.22 -4.49
CA PRO A 184 23.50 1.74 -3.42
C PRO A 184 23.48 2.67 -2.18
N HIS A 185 23.50 2.11 -0.99
CA HIS A 185 23.32 2.86 0.27
C HIS A 185 24.26 4.06 0.40
N ASP A 186 25.53 3.90 0.07
CA ASP A 186 26.53 4.98 0.20
C ASP A 186 26.19 6.15 -0.72
N ASP A 187 25.77 5.86 -1.96
CA ASP A 187 25.36 6.88 -2.93
C ASP A 187 24.05 7.56 -2.52
N LEU A 188 23.05 6.79 -2.09
CA LEU A 188 21.80 7.33 -1.58
C LEU A 188 22.04 8.24 -0.36
N SER A 189 22.91 7.82 0.56
CA SER A 189 23.28 8.60 1.74
C SER A 189 23.98 9.90 1.33
N ARG A 190 24.93 9.87 0.39
CA ARG A 190 25.56 11.10 -0.13
C ARG A 190 24.56 12.04 -0.80
N LEU A 191 23.60 11.52 -1.56
CA LEU A 191 22.54 12.32 -2.17
C LEU A 191 21.67 12.97 -1.08
N VAL A 192 21.18 12.20 -0.11
CA VAL A 192 20.36 12.73 0.99
C VAL A 192 21.13 13.75 1.84
N THR A 193 22.37 13.47 2.21
CA THR A 193 23.23 14.41 2.96
C THR A 193 23.48 15.68 2.16
N SER A 194 23.82 15.58 0.88
CA SER A 194 24.03 16.77 0.05
C SER A 194 22.75 17.60 -0.11
N ALA A 195 21.59 16.97 -0.21
CA ALA A 195 20.31 17.67 -0.23
C ALA A 195 20.05 18.44 1.08
N ARG A 196 20.15 17.74 2.22
CA ARG A 196 19.84 18.30 3.55
C ARG A 196 20.85 19.34 4.04
N ASP A 197 22.12 19.15 3.72
CA ASP A 197 23.19 19.97 4.32
C ASP A 197 23.67 21.09 3.38
N LYS A 198 23.32 21.02 2.08
CA LYS A 198 23.75 22.02 1.08
C LYS A 198 22.58 22.64 0.33
N SER A 199 21.88 21.86 -0.50
CA SER A 199 20.93 22.43 -1.47
C SER A 199 19.68 23.01 -0.82
N MET A 200 19.05 22.26 0.09
CA MET A 200 17.81 22.70 0.74
C MET A 200 18.02 23.89 1.70
N PRO A 201 19.07 23.94 2.56
CA PRO A 201 19.32 25.11 3.39
C PRO A 201 19.54 26.39 2.59
N VAL A 202 20.23 26.30 1.44
CA VAL A 202 20.41 27.44 0.53
C VAL A 202 19.06 27.93 -0.01
N ALA A 203 18.16 27.02 -0.40
CA ALA A 203 16.82 27.38 -0.83
C ALA A 203 15.98 27.99 0.32
N TYR A 204 16.07 27.43 1.53
CA TYR A 204 15.31 27.86 2.70
C TYR A 204 15.68 29.25 3.20
N THR A 205 16.96 29.58 3.15
CA THR A 205 17.52 30.85 3.61
C THR A 205 17.46 31.95 2.56
N ASN A 206 16.94 31.68 1.36
CA ASN A 206 16.73 32.68 0.33
C ASN A 206 15.80 33.80 0.87
N PRO A 207 16.29 35.05 1.01
CA PRO A 207 15.51 36.15 1.58
C PRO A 207 14.41 36.66 0.64
N SER A 208 14.44 36.27 -0.63
CA SER A 208 13.49 36.75 -1.65
C SER A 208 13.18 35.64 -2.66
N PRO A 209 12.45 34.58 -2.24
CA PRO A 209 11.97 33.56 -3.16
C PRO A 209 11.02 34.19 -4.18
N LYS A 210 11.11 33.74 -5.44
CA LYS A 210 10.25 34.20 -6.53
C LYS A 210 9.16 33.19 -6.80
N ASN A 211 7.90 33.63 -6.89
CA ASN A 211 6.78 32.80 -7.33
C ASN A 211 6.72 32.73 -8.86
N THR A 212 7.80 32.25 -9.50
CA THR A 212 7.92 32.13 -10.96
C THR A 212 8.86 31.00 -11.32
N TRP A 213 8.54 30.24 -12.36
CA TRP A 213 9.45 29.25 -12.94
C TRP A 213 10.69 29.90 -13.56
N SER A 214 11.79 29.16 -13.64
CA SER A 214 12.91 29.55 -14.50
C SER A 214 12.48 29.54 -15.97
N PRO A 215 13.11 30.35 -16.85
CA PRO A 215 12.91 30.24 -18.29
C PRO A 215 13.16 28.81 -18.79
N ARG A 216 12.54 28.44 -19.94
CA ARG A 216 12.76 27.14 -20.60
C ARG A 216 14.27 26.89 -20.75
N PRO A 217 14.80 25.80 -20.17
CA PRO A 217 16.20 25.44 -20.33
C PRO A 217 16.53 25.13 -21.80
N SER A 218 17.74 25.49 -22.27
CA SER A 218 18.17 25.25 -23.65
C SER A 218 18.26 23.77 -24.04
N ASP A 219 18.34 22.88 -23.04
CA ASP A 219 18.33 21.44 -23.19
C ASP A 219 16.92 20.83 -23.18
N VAL A 220 15.85 21.63 -23.19
CA VAL A 220 14.45 21.20 -23.38
C VAL A 220 13.98 21.68 -24.75
N ASP A 221 13.50 20.76 -25.59
CA ASP A 221 12.99 21.07 -26.93
C ASP A 221 11.50 21.45 -26.89
N ASP A 222 10.90 21.68 -28.06
CA ASP A 222 9.47 21.92 -28.25
C ASP A 222 8.62 20.63 -28.27
N GLY A 223 9.24 19.47 -28.00
CA GLY A 223 8.66 18.12 -28.04
C GLY A 223 8.38 17.56 -29.42
N SER A 224 8.87 18.21 -30.48
CA SER A 224 8.86 17.65 -31.84
C SER A 224 9.84 16.49 -32.04
N LYS A 225 10.80 16.33 -31.11
CA LYS A 225 11.86 15.33 -31.21
C LYS A 225 11.53 14.10 -30.39
N HIS A 226 11.53 12.94 -31.04
CA HIS A 226 11.66 11.68 -30.33
C HIS A 226 13.11 11.54 -29.87
N TYR A 227 13.31 11.35 -28.56
CA TYR A 227 14.62 11.00 -28.05
C TYR A 227 14.98 9.61 -28.55
N GLU A 228 16.16 9.47 -29.13
CA GLU A 228 16.75 8.17 -29.43
C GLU A 228 18.16 8.18 -28.87
N VAL A 229 18.44 7.25 -27.96
CA VAL A 229 19.76 7.03 -27.39
C VAL A 229 20.23 5.62 -27.73
N GLN A 230 21.53 5.46 -27.94
CA GLN A 230 22.12 4.18 -28.35
C GLN A 230 22.37 3.23 -27.18
N THR A 231 22.38 3.75 -25.94
CA THR A 231 22.69 2.99 -24.74
C THR A 231 21.73 3.36 -23.61
N THR A 232 21.56 2.44 -22.65
CA THR A 232 20.76 2.64 -21.45
C THR A 232 21.50 2.08 -20.24
N ARG A 233 21.29 2.70 -19.07
CA ARG A 233 21.77 2.18 -17.77
C ARG A 233 20.80 1.22 -17.09
N PHE A 234 19.67 0.93 -17.72
CA PHE A 234 18.68 -0.01 -17.24
C PHE A 234 19.08 -1.45 -17.56
N ASN A 235 19.14 -2.28 -16.52
CA ASN A 235 19.47 -3.70 -16.61
C ASN A 235 18.19 -4.54 -16.55
N LYS A 236 18.00 -5.46 -17.52
CA LYS A 236 16.82 -6.33 -17.62
C LYS A 236 17.15 -7.76 -17.20
N PHE A 237 16.51 -8.28 -16.15
CA PHE A 237 16.71 -9.65 -15.66
C PHE A 237 15.43 -10.24 -15.03
N ALA A 238 14.38 -10.30 -15.85
CA ALA A 238 13.12 -10.97 -15.52
C ALA A 238 13.33 -12.43 -15.05
N HIS A 239 12.45 -12.90 -14.16
CA HIS A 239 12.45 -14.27 -13.63
C HIS A 239 13.74 -14.68 -12.88
N GLN A 240 14.47 -13.72 -12.32
CA GLN A 240 15.67 -13.98 -11.49
C GLN A 240 15.47 -13.51 -10.04
N PRO A 241 16.22 -14.06 -9.08
CA PRO A 241 16.27 -13.54 -7.71
C PRO A 241 16.70 -12.08 -7.66
N THR A 242 15.95 -11.29 -6.90
CA THR A 242 16.14 -9.83 -6.85
C THR A 242 16.57 -9.33 -5.49
N TRP A 243 16.65 -10.20 -4.47
CA TRP A 243 16.97 -9.80 -3.09
C TRP A 243 18.30 -9.04 -2.98
N THR A 244 19.34 -9.51 -3.68
CA THR A 244 20.67 -8.89 -3.65
C THR A 244 20.65 -7.45 -4.17
N ASN A 245 19.89 -7.19 -5.24
CA ASN A 245 19.66 -5.84 -5.78
C ASN A 245 18.72 -5.03 -4.88
N SER A 246 17.60 -5.61 -4.46
CA SER A 246 16.57 -4.92 -3.68
C SER A 246 17.10 -4.38 -2.36
N ARG A 247 18.02 -5.10 -1.70
CA ARG A 247 18.57 -4.69 -0.41
C ARG A 247 19.72 -3.68 -0.50
N ILE A 248 20.16 -3.24 -1.68
CA ILE A 248 21.39 -2.41 -1.78
C ILE A 248 21.26 -1.01 -1.19
N SER A 249 20.05 -0.45 -1.13
CA SER A 249 19.80 0.86 -0.51
C SER A 249 19.76 0.78 1.03
N CYS A 250 19.61 -0.42 1.58
CA CYS A 250 19.61 -0.64 3.03
C CYS A 250 20.98 -0.33 3.64
N SER A 251 20.98 0.27 4.83
CA SER A 251 22.21 0.55 5.57
C SER A 251 23.01 -0.73 5.83
N PRO A 252 24.36 -0.71 5.73
CA PRO A 252 25.20 -1.84 6.10
C PRO A 252 24.92 -2.43 7.48
N GLY A 253 24.46 -1.62 8.44
CA GLY A 253 24.08 -2.07 9.78
C GLY A 253 22.67 -2.66 9.91
N SER A 254 21.89 -2.71 8.83
CA SER A 254 20.53 -3.26 8.86
C SER A 254 20.51 -4.79 8.81
N PRO A 255 19.48 -5.44 9.39
CA PRO A 255 19.28 -6.89 9.31
C PRO A 255 19.39 -7.47 7.90
N ALA A 256 18.82 -6.78 6.90
CA ALA A 256 18.87 -7.22 5.50
C ALA A 256 20.29 -7.25 4.92
N ARG A 257 21.24 -6.47 5.46
CA ARG A 257 22.64 -6.39 4.99
C ARG A 257 23.61 -7.33 5.72
N SER A 258 23.10 -8.18 6.63
CA SER A 258 23.87 -9.23 7.30
C SER A 258 24.69 -10.07 6.31
N LEU A 259 25.99 -10.20 6.56
CA LEU A 259 26.93 -10.97 5.72
C LEU A 259 26.73 -12.48 5.87
N ASP A 260 26.51 -12.95 7.10
CA ASP A 260 26.31 -14.38 7.39
C ASP A 260 24.91 -14.89 7.06
N GLU A 261 24.03 -14.00 6.58
CA GLU A 261 22.67 -14.36 6.15
C GLU A 261 21.80 -15.06 7.21
N SER A 262 22.19 -15.01 8.49
CA SER A 262 21.55 -15.68 9.63
C SER A 262 20.69 -14.75 10.48
N THR A 263 20.75 -13.44 10.24
CA THR A 263 19.99 -12.43 11.00
C THR A 263 18.49 -12.62 10.82
N GLN A 264 17.75 -12.55 11.94
CA GLN A 264 16.30 -12.63 11.96
C GLN A 264 15.65 -11.28 11.64
N ASP A 265 14.36 -11.31 11.33
CA ASP A 265 13.57 -10.08 11.17
C ASP A 265 13.53 -9.28 12.48
N ASP A 266 13.68 -7.95 12.38
CA ASP A 266 13.48 -7.04 13.51
C ASP A 266 11.99 -6.77 13.73
N SER A 267 11.26 -7.83 14.10
CA SER A 267 9.80 -7.77 14.28
C SER A 267 9.38 -6.82 15.39
N LYS A 268 10.23 -6.61 16.41
CA LYS A 268 9.94 -5.69 17.53
C LYS A 268 9.72 -4.25 17.07
N SER A 269 10.32 -3.86 15.95
CA SER A 269 10.16 -2.51 15.38
C SER A 269 8.80 -2.27 14.73
N PHE A 270 8.02 -3.32 14.44
CA PHE A 270 6.76 -3.19 13.71
C PHE A 270 5.59 -4.04 14.21
N THR A 271 5.80 -4.95 15.15
CA THR A 271 4.73 -5.79 15.73
C THR A 271 4.41 -5.41 17.17
N PHE A 272 3.19 -5.74 17.58
CA PHE A 272 2.67 -5.62 18.92
C PHE A 272 2.04 -6.95 19.35
N SER A 273 2.18 -7.30 20.63
CA SER A 273 1.84 -8.60 21.22
C SER A 273 2.66 -9.79 20.71
N GLU A 274 2.52 -10.94 21.37
CA GLU A 274 3.16 -12.21 20.99
C GLU A 274 2.62 -12.77 19.66
N LEU A 275 1.37 -12.46 19.28
CA LEU A 275 0.79 -12.87 17.99
C LEU A 275 1.33 -12.06 16.80
N GLY A 276 1.99 -10.93 17.06
CA GLY A 276 2.67 -10.16 16.02
C GLY A 276 1.76 -9.21 15.22
N PHE A 277 0.69 -8.67 15.80
CA PHE A 277 -0.15 -7.66 15.15
C PHE A 277 0.68 -6.47 14.70
N ILE A 278 0.48 -5.97 13.47
CA ILE A 278 1.27 -4.85 12.96
C ILE A 278 0.89 -3.56 13.69
N SER A 279 1.83 -2.94 14.38
CA SER A 279 1.66 -1.63 15.03
C SER A 279 2.31 -0.48 14.26
N ASN A 280 3.29 -0.77 13.40
CA ASN A 280 3.95 0.22 12.56
C ASN A 280 4.06 -0.27 11.11
N LYS A 281 3.16 0.19 10.24
CA LYS A 281 3.09 -0.23 8.84
C LYS A 281 4.32 0.19 8.02
N THR A 282 4.87 1.37 8.29
CA THR A 282 6.05 1.88 7.59
C THR A 282 7.27 1.00 7.89
N ALA A 283 7.49 0.65 9.17
CA ALA A 283 8.55 -0.30 9.55
C ALA A 283 8.28 -1.72 9.05
N PHE A 284 7.04 -2.21 9.09
CA PHE A 284 6.68 -3.54 8.56
C PHE A 284 7.01 -3.69 7.07
N SER A 285 6.71 -2.65 6.27
CA SER A 285 7.01 -2.64 4.84
C SER A 285 8.48 -2.34 4.53
N ASP A 286 9.29 -2.02 5.53
CA ASP A 286 10.72 -1.80 5.33
C ASP A 286 11.47 -3.12 5.22
N ILE A 287 11.87 -3.46 4.00
CA ILE A 287 12.60 -4.71 3.73
C ILE A 287 13.96 -4.75 4.42
N CYS A 288 14.51 -3.60 4.78
CA CYS A 288 15.79 -3.52 5.49
C CYS A 288 15.71 -4.17 6.88
N LEU A 289 14.51 -4.25 7.45
CA LEU A 289 14.22 -4.86 8.75
C LEU A 289 13.83 -6.34 8.67
N SER A 290 13.56 -6.87 7.47
CA SER A 290 12.95 -8.20 7.29
C SER A 290 13.70 -9.09 6.29
N PRO A 291 14.91 -9.57 6.60
CA PRO A 291 15.68 -10.48 5.74
C PRO A 291 14.95 -11.77 5.35
N SER A 292 13.95 -12.22 6.11
CA SER A 292 13.18 -13.44 5.78
C SER A 292 12.40 -13.30 4.47
N LEU A 293 12.08 -12.07 4.04
CA LEU A 293 11.34 -11.79 2.81
C LEU A 293 12.01 -12.36 1.56
N ARG A 294 13.34 -12.50 1.55
CA ARG A 294 14.10 -13.12 0.44
C ARG A 294 13.58 -14.52 0.05
N ASN A 295 13.00 -15.23 1.02
CA ASN A 295 12.51 -16.61 0.89
C ASN A 295 11.00 -16.74 1.06
N ARG A 296 10.27 -15.63 1.24
CA ARG A 296 8.84 -15.65 1.60
C ARG A 296 7.99 -14.69 0.78
N PHE A 297 8.57 -13.97 -0.16
CA PHE A 297 7.85 -13.02 -0.99
C PHE A 297 8.27 -13.15 -2.45
N GLY A 298 7.30 -13.36 -3.35
CA GLY A 298 7.57 -13.77 -4.72
C GLY A 298 8.37 -12.76 -5.55
N PHE A 299 8.21 -11.45 -5.29
CA PHE A 299 9.00 -10.39 -5.91
C PHE A 299 10.50 -10.58 -5.70
N PHE A 300 10.92 -11.05 -4.51
CA PHE A 300 12.35 -11.29 -4.22
C PHE A 300 12.85 -12.62 -4.77
N ASN A 301 11.94 -13.57 -4.98
CA ASN A 301 12.28 -14.85 -5.55
C ASN A 301 12.51 -14.75 -7.06
N ARG A 302 11.49 -14.33 -7.83
CA ARG A 302 11.51 -14.22 -9.30
C ARG A 302 10.31 -13.38 -9.75
N PRO A 303 10.39 -12.06 -9.99
CA PRO A 303 9.26 -11.29 -10.51
C PRO A 303 9.10 -11.49 -12.03
N ASN A 304 7.95 -11.12 -12.60
CA ASN A 304 7.68 -11.30 -14.04
C ASN A 304 8.50 -10.31 -14.88
N ALA A 305 8.63 -9.08 -14.41
CA ALA A 305 9.58 -8.12 -14.95
C ALA A 305 10.55 -7.67 -13.86
N TYR A 306 11.80 -7.47 -14.25
CA TYR A 306 12.76 -6.77 -13.41
C TYR A 306 13.71 -6.00 -14.30
N ASN A 307 13.47 -4.71 -14.38
CA ASN A 307 14.25 -3.82 -15.20
C ASN A 307 14.61 -2.60 -14.34
N ILE A 308 15.86 -2.50 -13.92
CA ILE A 308 16.27 -1.58 -12.87
C ILE A 308 17.48 -0.74 -13.26
N VAL A 309 17.65 0.39 -12.58
CA VAL A 309 18.83 1.24 -12.69
C VAL A 309 19.40 1.54 -11.31
N HIS A 310 20.74 1.66 -11.24
CA HIS A 310 21.48 1.91 -9.99
C HIS A 310 21.88 3.37 -9.75
N ASP A 311 21.35 4.25 -10.58
CA ASP A 311 21.46 5.70 -10.49
C ASP A 311 20.09 6.32 -10.19
N LEU A 312 20.08 7.51 -9.59
CA LEU A 312 18.84 8.27 -9.35
C LEU A 312 18.20 8.77 -10.66
N PHE A 313 17.28 8.02 -11.24
CA PHE A 313 16.45 8.43 -12.37
C PHE A 313 15.06 8.88 -11.92
N PRO A 314 14.45 9.90 -12.55
CA PRO A 314 13.11 10.38 -12.17
C PRO A 314 12.02 9.50 -12.79
N ILE A 315 11.90 8.24 -12.34
CA ILE A 315 10.89 7.30 -12.83
C ILE A 315 9.67 7.32 -11.92
N PHE A 316 8.49 7.53 -12.50
CA PHE A 316 7.22 7.55 -11.79
C PHE A 316 6.59 6.15 -11.79
N SER A 317 6.33 5.59 -10.61
CA SER A 317 5.75 4.25 -10.44
C SER A 317 4.49 4.28 -9.57
N GLN A 318 3.54 3.40 -9.85
CA GLN A 318 2.26 3.35 -9.14
C GLN A 318 2.39 2.78 -7.71
N SER A 319 3.43 1.95 -7.49
CA SER A 319 3.81 1.46 -6.18
C SER A 319 5.32 1.14 -6.14
N LYS A 320 5.89 0.97 -4.94
CA LYS A 320 7.30 0.58 -4.79
C LYS A 320 7.57 -0.18 -3.49
N ILE A 321 8.71 -0.86 -3.43
CA ILE A 321 9.27 -1.42 -2.20
C ILE A 321 10.08 -0.34 -1.46
N SER A 322 10.20 -0.42 -0.12
CA SER A 322 10.81 0.62 0.72
C SER A 322 12.20 1.07 0.28
N SER A 323 13.01 0.15 -0.25
CA SER A 323 14.37 0.39 -0.69
C SER A 323 14.48 1.00 -2.08
N TYR A 324 13.38 1.25 -2.79
CA TYR A 324 13.38 1.80 -4.14
C TYR A 324 13.12 3.31 -4.14
N GLN A 325 13.74 4.02 -5.09
CA GLN A 325 13.69 5.48 -5.22
C GLN A 325 12.78 5.96 -6.35
N ASP A 326 11.92 5.09 -6.88
CA ASP A 326 10.83 5.48 -7.76
C ASP A 326 9.98 6.60 -7.11
N ILE A 327 9.51 7.53 -7.93
CA ILE A 327 8.60 8.60 -7.52
C ILE A 327 7.19 8.02 -7.55
N LEU A 328 6.53 7.91 -6.40
CA LEU A 328 5.16 7.41 -6.34
C LEU A 328 4.20 8.44 -6.95
N TYR A 329 3.20 7.97 -7.70
CA TYR A 329 2.10 8.80 -8.16
C TYR A 329 0.76 8.07 -8.04
N PRO A 330 -0.37 8.78 -8.00
CA PRO A 330 -1.67 8.15 -7.94
C PRO A 330 -1.90 7.25 -9.14
N SER A 331 -2.33 6.01 -8.88
CA SER A 331 -2.41 4.99 -9.93
C SER A 331 -3.52 5.34 -10.94
N PRO A 332 -3.21 5.39 -12.25
CA PRO A 332 -4.23 5.56 -13.29
C PRO A 332 -5.22 4.39 -13.34
N TRP A 333 -4.86 3.23 -12.76
CA TRP A 333 -5.75 2.07 -12.61
C TRP A 333 -6.97 2.40 -11.75
N TYR A 334 -6.76 3.07 -10.61
CA TYR A 334 -7.86 3.48 -9.73
C TYR A 334 -8.61 4.70 -10.30
N TRP A 335 -7.91 5.69 -10.87
CA TRP A 335 -8.55 6.89 -11.43
C TRP A 335 -9.52 6.55 -12.58
N SER A 336 -9.15 5.58 -13.42
CA SER A 336 -10.00 5.06 -14.50
C SER A 336 -10.96 3.96 -14.06
N GLU A 337 -11.11 3.74 -12.75
CA GLU A 337 -12.03 2.78 -12.14
C GLU A 337 -11.97 1.38 -12.78
N LYS A 338 -10.75 0.90 -13.08
CA LYS A 338 -10.55 -0.44 -13.70
C LYS A 338 -11.15 -1.56 -12.86
N VAL A 339 -11.28 -1.34 -11.55
CA VAL A 339 -12.09 -2.13 -10.64
C VAL A 339 -13.05 -1.19 -9.89
N ALA A 340 -14.23 -0.98 -10.48
CA ALA A 340 -15.26 -0.12 -9.89
C ALA A 340 -16.03 -0.83 -8.76
N TYR A 341 -16.45 -0.04 -7.76
CA TYR A 341 -17.43 -0.45 -6.76
C TYR A 341 -18.83 0.00 -7.20
N ARG A 342 -19.85 -0.85 -6.98
CA ARG A 342 -21.25 -0.54 -7.24
C ARG A 342 -22.06 -0.86 -6.01
N GLU A 343 -22.68 0.16 -5.42
CA GLU A 343 -23.45 0.00 -4.19
C GLU A 343 -24.67 -0.92 -4.36
N SER A 344 -25.26 -0.98 -5.57
CA SER A 344 -26.38 -1.87 -5.89
C SER A 344 -26.06 -3.36 -5.78
N ASP A 345 -24.78 -3.71 -5.90
CA ASP A 345 -24.31 -5.09 -5.89
C ASP A 345 -23.90 -5.52 -4.48
N ASP A 346 -23.91 -4.60 -3.51
CA ASP A 346 -23.42 -4.81 -2.15
C ASP A 346 -24.57 -5.07 -1.17
N TYR A 347 -24.25 -5.77 -0.09
CA TYR A 347 -25.18 -6.18 0.96
C TYR A 347 -24.99 -5.31 2.19
N ASP A 348 -26.05 -5.09 2.96
CA ASP A 348 -25.92 -4.50 4.29
C ASP A 348 -25.13 -5.42 5.21
N TRP A 349 -24.38 -4.86 6.17
CA TRP A 349 -23.49 -5.61 7.08
C TRP A 349 -24.17 -6.86 7.69
N GLU A 350 -25.41 -6.72 8.13
CA GLU A 350 -26.18 -7.81 8.76
C GLU A 350 -26.59 -8.95 7.81
N LYS A 351 -26.56 -8.71 6.49
CA LYS A 351 -26.89 -9.71 5.46
C LYS A 351 -25.66 -10.45 4.94
N LYS A 352 -24.45 -10.06 5.38
CA LYS A 352 -23.20 -10.65 4.94
C LYS A 352 -22.84 -11.88 5.76
N GLU A 353 -22.18 -12.82 5.11
CA GLU A 353 -21.57 -13.99 5.72
C GLU A 353 -20.40 -13.58 6.63
N ASP A 354 -20.37 -14.15 7.84
CA ASP A 354 -19.42 -13.80 8.89
C ASP A 354 -18.10 -14.56 8.75
N LYS A 355 -17.46 -14.40 7.58
CA LYS A 355 -16.25 -15.10 7.16
C LYS A 355 -15.31 -14.18 6.39
N MET A 356 -14.02 -14.48 6.46
CA MET A 356 -13.01 -13.88 5.60
C MET A 356 -13.03 -14.50 4.22
N TYR A 357 -13.09 -13.65 3.20
CA TYR A 357 -13.16 -14.07 1.82
C TYR A 357 -11.99 -13.54 0.97
N TRP A 358 -11.47 -14.43 0.12
CA TRP A 358 -10.58 -14.05 -0.97
C TRP A 358 -10.66 -15.03 -2.14
N ARG A 359 -10.65 -14.46 -3.34
CA ARG A 359 -10.34 -15.14 -4.59
C ARG A 359 -9.29 -14.35 -5.34
N GLY A 360 -8.37 -15.06 -5.97
CA GLY A 360 -7.35 -14.48 -6.83
C GLY A 360 -6.49 -15.53 -7.50
N SER A 361 -5.53 -15.04 -8.27
CA SER A 361 -4.53 -15.85 -8.95
C SER A 361 -3.24 -15.94 -8.15
N THR A 362 -2.37 -16.89 -8.52
CA THR A 362 -1.01 -17.10 -8.01
C THR A 362 -0.01 -16.01 -8.42
N THR A 363 -0.47 -14.79 -8.72
CA THR A 363 0.42 -13.69 -9.08
C THR A 363 1.28 -13.25 -7.91
N GLY A 364 2.38 -12.55 -8.18
CA GLY A 364 3.30 -12.03 -7.17
C GLY A 364 4.69 -12.64 -7.20
N GLY A 365 4.90 -13.59 -8.10
CA GLY A 365 6.20 -14.06 -8.55
C GLY A 365 6.00 -15.11 -9.65
N PHE A 366 6.99 -15.25 -10.51
CA PHE A 366 7.10 -16.32 -11.48
C PHE A 366 7.65 -17.59 -10.82
N SER A 367 6.91 -18.69 -10.86
CA SER A 367 7.37 -19.97 -10.29
C SER A 367 8.15 -20.81 -11.28
N ARG A 368 9.31 -21.30 -10.85
CA ARG A 368 10.08 -22.34 -11.52
C ARG A 368 10.78 -23.20 -10.47
N ASP A 369 10.91 -24.49 -10.73
CA ASP A 369 11.56 -25.48 -9.86
C ASP A 369 11.00 -25.48 -8.43
N GLY A 370 9.68 -25.45 -8.28
CA GLY A 370 8.99 -25.43 -6.99
C GLY A 370 9.05 -24.09 -6.25
N GLY A 371 9.37 -23.00 -6.96
CA GLY A 371 9.52 -21.66 -6.39
C GLY A 371 8.27 -21.11 -5.68
N TRP A 372 7.08 -21.54 -6.12
CA TRP A 372 5.78 -21.14 -5.59
C TRP A 372 5.63 -21.38 -4.09
N ARG A 373 6.33 -22.37 -3.52
CA ARG A 373 6.35 -22.66 -2.07
C ARG A 373 6.98 -21.54 -1.22
N ARG A 374 7.55 -20.51 -1.86
CA ARG A 374 8.18 -19.34 -1.23
C ARG A 374 7.49 -18.02 -1.59
N GLN A 375 6.37 -18.08 -2.30
CA GLN A 375 5.64 -16.90 -2.75
C GLN A 375 4.53 -16.54 -1.75
N HIS A 376 4.32 -15.25 -1.52
CA HIS A 376 3.54 -14.76 -0.39
C HIS A 376 2.06 -15.16 -0.45
N ARG A 377 1.44 -15.21 -1.64
CA ARG A 377 0.03 -15.63 -1.78
C ARG A 377 -0.14 -17.11 -1.48
N GLN A 378 0.78 -17.95 -1.96
CA GLN A 378 0.79 -19.38 -1.73
C GLN A 378 0.98 -19.67 -0.25
N LEU A 379 1.95 -19.03 0.39
CA LEU A 379 2.20 -19.14 1.83
C LEU A 379 0.98 -18.70 2.66
N PHE A 380 0.30 -17.61 2.26
CA PHE A 380 -0.91 -17.16 2.93
C PHE A 380 -2.05 -18.19 2.78
N VAL A 381 -2.35 -18.60 1.54
CA VAL A 381 -3.45 -19.54 1.23
C VAL A 381 -3.20 -20.90 1.86
N GLU A 382 -1.97 -21.39 1.87
CA GLU A 382 -1.57 -22.61 2.58
C GLU A 382 -1.84 -22.45 4.08
N LYS A 383 -1.25 -21.43 4.72
CA LYS A 383 -1.35 -21.24 6.17
C LYS A 383 -2.77 -21.00 6.66
N ILE A 384 -3.61 -20.30 5.90
CA ILE A 384 -4.99 -20.00 6.32
C ILE A 384 -5.92 -21.22 6.20
N ASN A 385 -5.60 -22.18 5.33
CA ASN A 385 -6.39 -23.40 5.12
C ASN A 385 -5.81 -24.63 5.84
N ASP A 386 -4.60 -24.53 6.38
CA ASP A 386 -3.95 -25.56 7.19
C ASP A 386 -4.76 -25.90 8.47
N LEU A 387 -4.57 -27.11 8.98
CA LEU A 387 -5.18 -27.66 10.20
C LEU A 387 -4.21 -27.73 11.39
N ASN A 388 -2.97 -27.25 11.24
CA ASN A 388 -2.04 -27.09 12.37
C ASN A 388 -2.63 -26.15 13.45
N PRO A 389 -2.30 -26.36 14.74
CA PRO A 389 -2.83 -25.56 15.83
C PRO A 389 -2.68 -24.05 15.61
N ALA A 390 -3.70 -23.29 15.97
CA ALA A 390 -3.70 -21.84 15.90
C ALA A 390 -3.43 -21.23 17.28
N LYS A 391 -2.94 -20.00 17.30
CA LYS A 391 -2.79 -19.22 18.54
C LYS A 391 -3.86 -18.15 18.60
N LEU A 392 -4.52 -18.04 19.75
CA LEU A 392 -5.56 -17.07 20.04
C LEU A 392 -5.25 -16.35 21.35
N LEU A 393 -5.93 -15.23 21.60
CA LEU A 393 -5.92 -14.54 22.88
C LEU A 393 -7.15 -14.93 23.69
N GLN A 394 -6.92 -15.47 24.89
CA GLN A 394 -7.97 -15.82 25.84
C GLN A 394 -7.89 -14.91 27.06
N ASN A 395 -9.04 -14.34 27.48
CA ASN A 395 -9.13 -13.61 28.73
C ASN A 395 -9.20 -14.60 29.90
N HIS A 396 -8.24 -14.52 30.81
CA HIS A 396 -8.14 -15.35 32.02
C HIS A 396 -8.66 -14.65 33.29
N SER A 397 -9.15 -13.42 33.18
CA SER A 397 -9.67 -12.70 34.33
C SER A 397 -10.97 -13.36 34.83
N ALA A 398 -11.03 -13.58 36.15
CA ALA A 398 -12.25 -13.98 36.84
C ALA A 398 -13.17 -12.78 37.17
N SER A 399 -12.69 -11.55 36.99
CA SER A 399 -13.43 -10.32 37.27
C SER A 399 -13.95 -9.69 35.98
N PRO A 400 -15.22 -9.27 35.90
CA PRO A 400 -15.79 -8.59 34.73
C PRO A 400 -15.07 -7.28 34.35
N ASN A 401 -14.35 -6.67 35.30
CA ASN A 401 -13.71 -5.36 35.15
C ASN A 401 -12.18 -5.42 35.01
N ALA A 402 -11.61 -6.62 34.96
CA ALA A 402 -10.19 -6.82 34.70
C ALA A 402 -10.04 -7.74 33.49
N ALA A 403 -8.94 -7.64 32.75
CA ALA A 403 -8.67 -8.56 31.65
C ALA A 403 -7.22 -9.03 31.69
N ASP A 404 -7.06 -10.33 31.51
CA ASP A 404 -5.76 -10.98 31.46
C ASP A 404 -5.70 -11.77 30.16
N TRP A 405 -5.44 -11.06 29.07
CA TRP A 405 -5.34 -11.66 27.73
C TRP A 405 -4.01 -12.37 27.58
N ARG A 406 -4.06 -13.69 27.41
CA ARG A 406 -2.87 -14.52 27.19
C ARG A 406 -3.00 -15.36 25.94
N VAL A 407 -1.87 -15.61 25.29
CA VAL A 407 -1.83 -16.49 24.13
C VAL A 407 -2.12 -17.93 24.56
N LYS A 408 -3.01 -18.57 23.81
CA LYS A 408 -3.35 -19.97 23.98
C LYS A 408 -3.38 -20.66 22.62
N GLU A 409 -2.79 -21.85 22.58
CA GLU A 409 -2.87 -22.72 21.41
C GLU A 409 -4.21 -23.46 21.40
N VAL A 410 -4.87 -23.48 20.24
CA VAL A 410 -6.19 -24.08 20.04
C VAL A 410 -6.23 -24.99 18.81
N PRO A 411 -7.11 -26.02 18.79
CA PRO A 411 -7.30 -26.85 17.62
C PRO A 411 -7.90 -26.06 16.45
N ARG A 412 -7.17 -25.97 15.33
CA ARG A 412 -7.60 -25.25 14.13
C ARG A 412 -8.92 -25.73 13.49
N PRO A 413 -9.31 -27.02 13.54
CA PRO A 413 -10.60 -27.47 13.02
C PRO A 413 -11.83 -26.76 13.62
N GLN A 414 -11.70 -26.11 14.78
CA GLN A 414 -12.79 -25.36 15.42
C GLN A 414 -13.03 -23.98 14.78
N TYR A 415 -12.11 -23.50 13.93
CA TYR A 415 -12.11 -22.14 13.38
C TYR A 415 -11.97 -22.12 11.85
N THR A 416 -12.14 -23.26 11.18
CA THR A 416 -12.07 -23.34 9.71
C THR A 416 -13.24 -22.61 9.04
N ASP A 417 -14.36 -22.49 9.73
CA ASP A 417 -15.55 -21.77 9.26
C ASP A 417 -15.34 -20.26 9.17
N LEU A 418 -14.29 -19.71 9.78
CA LEU A 418 -13.89 -18.30 9.65
C LEU A 418 -13.40 -17.93 8.25
N PHE A 419 -13.01 -18.90 7.42
CA PHE A 419 -12.25 -18.63 6.20
C PHE A 419 -12.85 -19.27 4.95
N ASP A 420 -12.94 -18.46 3.90
CA ASP A 420 -13.14 -18.87 2.52
C ASP A 420 -12.11 -18.15 1.61
N VAL A 421 -10.86 -18.60 1.69
CA VAL A 421 -9.70 -18.01 1.00
C VAL A 421 -9.08 -19.05 0.08
N LYS A 422 -9.26 -18.91 -1.23
CA LYS A 422 -8.86 -19.93 -2.22
C LYS A 422 -8.32 -19.29 -3.49
N PHE A 423 -7.44 -20.01 -4.20
CA PHE A 423 -7.06 -19.64 -5.56
C PHE A 423 -8.21 -19.93 -6.52
N SER A 424 -8.45 -19.02 -7.45
CA SER A 424 -9.39 -19.22 -8.55
C SER A 424 -8.71 -19.39 -9.92
N HIS A 425 -7.40 -19.16 -9.97
CA HIS A 425 -6.58 -19.32 -11.16
C HIS A 425 -5.12 -19.57 -10.79
N ILE A 426 -4.44 -20.44 -11.54
CA ILE A 426 -3.01 -20.71 -11.42
C ILE A 426 -2.33 -20.21 -12.70
N GLY A 427 -1.32 -19.36 -12.55
CA GLY A 427 -0.52 -18.79 -13.65
C GLY A 427 0.81 -18.22 -13.15
N GLN A 428 1.58 -17.63 -14.08
CA GLN A 428 2.95 -17.13 -13.83
C GLN A 428 3.88 -18.22 -13.29
N CYS A 429 3.93 -19.34 -14.00
CA CYS A 429 4.76 -20.49 -13.63
C CYS A 429 5.19 -21.25 -14.89
N ASP A 430 6.31 -21.96 -14.79
CA ASP A 430 6.63 -23.01 -15.75
C ASP A 430 5.56 -24.13 -15.69
N PRO A 431 5.29 -24.86 -16.79
CA PRO A 431 4.19 -25.82 -16.86
C PRO A 431 4.13 -26.81 -15.70
N GLY A 432 5.28 -27.41 -15.32
CA GLY A 432 5.33 -28.38 -14.21
C GLY A 432 5.00 -27.77 -12.84
N ASP A 433 5.38 -26.52 -12.60
CA ASP A 433 5.03 -25.81 -11.37
C ASP A 433 3.56 -25.39 -11.36
N CYS A 434 2.99 -25.06 -12.52
CA CYS A 434 1.57 -24.78 -12.64
C CYS A 434 0.74 -26.04 -12.35
N ASP A 435 1.14 -27.20 -12.88
CA ASP A 435 0.44 -28.46 -12.67
C ASP A 435 0.57 -28.92 -11.21
N ALA A 436 1.76 -28.83 -10.62
CA ALA A 436 1.95 -29.10 -9.19
C ALA A 436 1.09 -28.20 -8.28
N GLN A 437 0.93 -26.92 -8.62
CA GLN A 437 0.06 -26.02 -7.84
C GLN A 437 -1.43 -26.36 -8.00
N LYS A 438 -1.88 -26.79 -9.19
CA LYS A 438 -3.28 -27.24 -9.39
C LYS A 438 -3.58 -28.51 -8.60
N GLU A 439 -2.59 -29.39 -8.43
CA GLU A 439 -2.73 -30.60 -7.62
C GLU A 439 -2.66 -30.30 -6.11
N TYR A 440 -1.82 -29.37 -5.70
CA TYR A 440 -1.59 -29.05 -4.30
C TYR A 440 -2.69 -28.17 -3.68
N PHE A 441 -3.14 -27.15 -4.41
CA PHE A 441 -4.16 -26.22 -3.91
C PHE A 441 -5.57 -26.62 -4.37
N GLU A 442 -6.55 -26.39 -3.52
CA GLU A 442 -7.95 -26.40 -3.93
C GLU A 442 -8.23 -25.16 -4.80
N VAL A 443 -8.24 -25.35 -6.11
CA VAL A 443 -8.56 -24.30 -7.08
C VAL A 443 -10.06 -24.29 -7.35
N VAL A 444 -10.70 -23.18 -7.04
CA VAL A 444 -12.15 -22.99 -7.21
C VAL A 444 -12.47 -22.20 -8.48
N LYS A 445 -13.75 -22.14 -8.85
CA LYS A 445 -14.18 -21.38 -10.04
C LYS A 445 -13.84 -19.89 -9.91
N PRO A 446 -13.51 -19.20 -11.02
CA PRO A 446 -13.43 -17.74 -11.05
C PRO A 446 -14.66 -17.10 -10.45
N ALA A 447 -14.44 -16.19 -9.50
CA ALA A 447 -15.49 -15.36 -8.91
C ALA A 447 -15.46 -13.97 -9.55
N LYS A 448 -16.63 -13.36 -9.67
CA LYS A 448 -16.76 -11.95 -10.04
C LYS A 448 -16.37 -11.08 -8.86
N GLN A 449 -15.95 -9.85 -9.13
CA GLN A 449 -15.58 -8.89 -8.09
C GLN A 449 -16.69 -8.72 -7.03
N HIS A 450 -17.96 -8.64 -7.45
CA HIS A 450 -19.08 -8.45 -6.52
C HIS A 450 -19.43 -9.68 -5.69
N ASP A 451 -18.94 -10.87 -6.04
CA ASP A 451 -19.15 -12.05 -5.20
C ASP A 451 -18.46 -11.88 -3.83
N ALA A 452 -17.43 -11.02 -3.76
CA ALA A 452 -16.79 -10.65 -2.50
C ALA A 452 -17.73 -9.87 -1.57
N TRP A 453 -18.72 -9.14 -2.09
CA TRP A 453 -19.63 -8.30 -1.29
C TRP A 453 -20.57 -9.11 -0.39
N LEU A 454 -20.65 -10.43 -0.57
CA LEU A 454 -21.42 -11.31 0.31
C LEU A 454 -20.76 -11.49 1.68
N TYR A 455 -19.51 -11.08 1.88
CA TYR A 455 -18.71 -11.44 3.07
C TYR A 455 -18.34 -10.23 3.91
N LYS A 456 -18.35 -10.38 5.23
CA LYS A 456 -18.02 -9.31 6.19
C LYS A 456 -16.54 -8.93 6.17
N TYR A 457 -15.63 -9.87 5.97
CA TYR A 457 -14.20 -9.62 6.03
C TYR A 457 -13.53 -9.88 4.67
N LEU A 458 -12.90 -8.87 4.08
CA LEU A 458 -12.29 -8.97 2.75
C LEU A 458 -10.77 -8.86 2.84
N LEU A 459 -10.07 -9.82 2.28
CA LEU A 459 -8.61 -9.81 2.27
C LEU A 459 -8.08 -9.14 0.99
N ASP A 460 -7.22 -8.13 1.13
CA ASP A 460 -6.43 -7.52 0.07
C ASP A 460 -4.97 -7.95 0.23
N MET A 461 -4.36 -8.45 -0.85
CA MET A 461 -2.98 -8.92 -0.85
C MET A 461 -2.26 -8.42 -2.10
N ASP A 462 -1.01 -8.00 -1.92
CA ASP A 462 -0.12 -7.71 -3.04
C ASP A 462 -0.10 -8.87 -4.04
N GLY A 463 0.04 -8.53 -5.32
CA GLY A 463 0.34 -9.45 -6.41
C GLY A 463 1.77 -9.21 -6.87
N ASN A 464 1.96 -9.00 -8.17
CA ASN A 464 3.25 -8.54 -8.72
C ASN A 464 3.71 -7.24 -8.06
N ALA A 465 2.74 -6.38 -7.73
CA ALA A 465 2.87 -5.16 -6.96
C ALA A 465 1.61 -4.94 -6.12
N PHE A 466 1.15 -3.69 -5.94
CA PHE A 466 -0.11 -3.40 -5.26
C PHE A 466 -1.33 -4.11 -5.89
N SER A 467 -2.37 -4.32 -5.09
CA SER A 467 -3.65 -4.89 -5.55
C SER A 467 -4.63 -3.82 -5.99
N GLY A 468 -4.94 -3.79 -7.29
CA GLY A 468 -5.92 -2.86 -7.87
C GLY A 468 -7.37 -3.01 -7.41
N ARG A 469 -7.67 -3.92 -6.46
CA ARG A 469 -9.02 -4.11 -5.88
C ARG A 469 -9.22 -3.35 -4.57
N PHE A 470 -8.15 -2.87 -3.96
CA PHE A 470 -8.18 -2.34 -2.59
C PHE A 470 -9.22 -1.24 -2.41
N TYR A 471 -9.38 -0.35 -3.40
CA TYR A 471 -10.30 0.78 -3.30
C TYR A 471 -11.75 0.34 -3.39
N ALA A 472 -12.06 -0.64 -4.24
CA ALA A 472 -13.40 -1.21 -4.29
C ALA A 472 -13.73 -1.91 -2.96
N PHE A 473 -12.74 -2.59 -2.33
CA PHE A 473 -12.92 -3.22 -1.04
C PHE A 473 -13.17 -2.20 0.07
N LEU A 474 -12.40 -1.11 0.13
CA LEU A 474 -12.65 -0.04 1.11
C LEU A 474 -14.03 0.61 0.93
N LYS A 475 -14.47 0.83 -0.31
CA LYS A 475 -15.79 1.43 -0.60
C LYS A 475 -16.97 0.48 -0.29
N SER A 476 -16.70 -0.80 -0.11
CA SER A 476 -17.74 -1.78 0.26
C SER A 476 -18.17 -1.65 1.71
N LYS A 477 -19.30 -2.27 2.06
CA LYS A 477 -19.80 -2.37 3.43
C LYS A 477 -19.08 -3.47 4.25
N SER A 478 -17.86 -3.84 3.89
CA SER A 478 -17.10 -4.93 4.50
C SER A 478 -15.80 -4.43 5.16
N LEU A 479 -15.33 -5.13 6.18
CA LEU A 479 -14.07 -4.83 6.86
C LEU A 479 -12.89 -5.38 6.06
N VAL A 480 -11.99 -4.51 5.63
CA VAL A 480 -10.84 -4.88 4.80
C VAL A 480 -9.64 -5.25 5.65
N TYR A 481 -9.03 -6.39 5.35
CA TYR A 481 -7.74 -6.83 5.86
C TYR A 481 -6.70 -6.66 4.76
N LYS A 482 -5.56 -6.03 5.02
CA LYS A 482 -4.53 -5.77 3.99
C LYS A 482 -3.19 -6.38 4.39
N MET A 483 -2.68 -7.28 3.55
CA MET A 483 -1.30 -7.78 3.59
C MET A 483 -0.52 -7.20 2.42
N ALA A 484 0.25 -6.14 2.67
CA ALA A 484 0.98 -5.43 1.63
C ALA A 484 2.37 -4.95 2.08
N LEU A 485 3.38 -5.24 1.27
CA LEU A 485 4.73 -4.66 1.35
C LEU A 485 4.91 -3.49 0.39
N PHE A 486 4.23 -3.51 -0.76
CA PHE A 486 4.28 -2.39 -1.68
C PHE A 486 3.63 -1.16 -1.05
N ARG A 487 4.31 -0.02 -1.21
CA ARG A 487 3.84 1.29 -0.77
C ARG A 487 3.18 2.00 -1.95
N GLU A 488 2.06 2.64 -1.68
CA GLU A 488 1.24 3.42 -2.61
C GLU A 488 1.21 4.89 -2.14
N TRP A 489 0.78 5.81 -3.00
CA TRP A 489 0.82 7.26 -2.77
C TRP A 489 0.02 7.77 -1.54
N HIS A 490 -0.94 6.99 -1.05
CA HIS A 490 -1.90 7.36 -0.01
C HIS A 490 -1.53 6.80 1.38
N GLU A 491 -0.27 6.46 1.62
CA GLU A 491 0.18 5.84 2.88
C GLU A 491 -0.08 6.74 4.10
N GLU A 492 -0.02 8.07 3.94
CA GLU A 492 -0.35 9.03 4.99
C GLU A 492 -1.86 9.29 5.12
N TRP A 493 -2.64 8.89 4.12
CA TRP A 493 -4.06 9.23 4.02
C TRP A 493 -4.94 8.10 4.55
N LEU A 494 -4.47 6.86 4.46
CA LEU A 494 -5.17 5.70 5.03
C LEU A 494 -4.41 5.16 6.26
N ARG A 495 -5.09 5.10 7.41
CA ARG A 495 -4.51 4.62 8.66
C ARG A 495 -4.90 3.16 8.93
N PRO A 496 -3.92 2.26 9.15
CA PRO A 496 -4.20 0.94 9.71
C PRO A 496 -4.94 1.06 11.05
N TRP A 497 -5.82 0.11 11.34
CA TRP A 497 -6.70 0.06 12.52
C TRP A 497 -7.79 1.15 12.62
N VAL A 498 -7.83 2.10 11.67
CA VAL A 498 -8.95 3.05 11.49
C VAL A 498 -9.73 2.74 10.21
N HIS A 499 -9.04 2.52 9.09
CA HIS A 499 -9.68 2.31 7.80
C HIS A 499 -9.58 0.86 7.28
N TYR A 500 -8.65 0.07 7.81
CA TYR A 500 -8.45 -1.34 7.46
C TYR A 500 -7.59 -2.05 8.52
N ILE A 501 -7.60 -3.39 8.52
CA ILE A 501 -6.80 -4.22 9.43
C ILE A 501 -5.51 -4.67 8.74
N PRO A 502 -4.31 -4.28 9.22
CA PRO A 502 -3.05 -4.75 8.62
C PRO A 502 -2.76 -6.20 9.04
N LEU A 503 -2.34 -7.03 8.08
CA LEU A 503 -1.88 -8.40 8.31
C LEU A 503 -0.39 -8.56 7.94
N SER A 504 0.33 -9.30 8.77
CA SER A 504 1.73 -9.70 8.53
C SER A 504 1.79 -10.83 7.51
N SER A 505 2.98 -11.10 6.98
CA SER A 505 3.23 -12.29 6.15
C SER A 505 3.55 -13.55 6.97
N LYS A 506 3.74 -13.42 8.29
CA LYS A 506 4.03 -14.56 9.17
C LYS A 506 2.76 -15.32 9.52
N GLY A 507 1.67 -14.62 9.78
CA GLY A 507 0.34 -15.17 9.93
C GLY A 507 0.04 -15.93 11.21
N GLU A 508 0.79 -15.66 12.28
CA GLU A 508 0.43 -16.16 13.62
C GLU A 508 -0.87 -15.54 14.11
N GLU A 509 -1.17 -14.31 13.67
CA GLU A 509 -2.31 -13.52 14.06
C GLU A 509 -3.58 -13.78 13.25
N TYR A 510 -3.53 -14.50 12.12
CA TYR A 510 -4.65 -14.53 11.17
C TYR A 510 -5.97 -15.02 11.78
N VAL A 511 -5.92 -16.04 12.64
CA VAL A 511 -7.12 -16.59 13.27
C VAL A 511 -7.67 -15.62 14.29
N GLU A 512 -6.83 -15.14 15.21
CA GLU A 512 -7.24 -14.16 16.21
C GLU A 512 -7.75 -12.87 15.58
N ALA A 513 -7.13 -12.42 14.50
CA ALA A 513 -7.50 -11.19 13.82
C ALA A 513 -8.90 -11.26 13.20
N VAL A 514 -9.46 -12.43 12.89
CA VAL A 514 -10.85 -12.58 12.43
C VAL A 514 -11.77 -12.97 13.58
N ARG A 515 -11.32 -13.91 14.42
CA ARG A 515 -12.04 -14.39 15.59
C ARG A 515 -12.40 -13.26 16.56
N TYR A 516 -11.49 -12.32 16.81
CA TYR A 516 -11.75 -11.14 17.62
C TYR A 516 -12.95 -10.34 17.13
N PHE A 517 -12.99 -9.97 15.85
CA PHE A 517 -14.09 -9.15 15.28
C PHE A 517 -15.41 -9.91 15.14
N ARG A 518 -15.34 -11.23 14.96
CA ARG A 518 -16.53 -12.09 14.87
C ARG A 518 -17.17 -12.38 16.23
N GLU A 519 -16.35 -12.68 17.24
CA GLU A 519 -16.82 -13.32 18.47
C GLU A 519 -16.76 -12.41 19.70
N GLU A 520 -15.71 -11.59 19.84
CA GLU A 520 -15.52 -10.79 21.05
C GLU A 520 -16.46 -9.58 21.06
N THR A 521 -17.08 -9.28 22.19
CA THR A 521 -18.06 -8.18 22.32
C THR A 521 -17.51 -6.86 21.80
N THR A 522 -16.27 -6.50 22.17
CA THR A 522 -15.61 -5.29 21.67
C THR A 522 -15.34 -5.38 20.17
N GLY A 523 -14.89 -6.54 19.67
CA GLY A 523 -14.63 -6.75 18.25
C GLY A 523 -15.90 -6.66 17.39
N ARG A 524 -17.01 -7.26 17.83
CA ARG A 524 -18.31 -7.20 17.13
C ARG A 524 -18.86 -5.79 17.00
N ILE A 525 -18.54 -4.91 17.96
CA ILE A 525 -18.86 -3.47 17.89
C ILE A 525 -17.90 -2.75 16.93
N GLN A 526 -16.60 -3.02 17.02
CA GLN A 526 -15.60 -2.32 16.20
C GLN A 526 -15.63 -2.73 14.72
N ALA A 527 -16.02 -3.96 14.39
CA ALA A 527 -15.98 -4.47 13.02
C ALA A 527 -16.83 -3.66 12.01
N PRO A 528 -18.15 -3.47 12.22
CA PRO A 528 -18.96 -2.64 11.33
C PRO A 528 -18.55 -1.17 11.35
N ARG A 529 -18.04 -0.68 12.49
CA ARG A 529 -17.56 0.69 12.64
C ARG A 529 -16.35 0.95 11.73
N ILE A 530 -15.30 0.15 11.83
CA ILE A 530 -14.08 0.29 11.00
C ILE A 530 -14.40 0.08 9.52
N ALA A 531 -15.29 -0.87 9.19
CA ALA A 531 -15.77 -1.04 7.82
C ALA A 531 -16.42 0.25 7.29
N ASN A 532 -17.28 0.88 8.09
CA ASN A 532 -17.95 2.13 7.71
C ASN A 532 -16.99 3.33 7.69
N GLU A 533 -16.08 3.46 8.66
CA GLU A 533 -15.05 4.51 8.68
C GLU A 533 -14.12 4.41 7.48
N GLY A 534 -13.67 3.20 7.12
CA GLY A 534 -12.89 2.95 5.91
C GLY A 534 -13.64 3.35 4.64
N ARG A 535 -14.93 3.01 4.55
CA ARG A 535 -15.82 3.36 3.44
C ARG A 535 -16.04 4.86 3.31
N GLU A 536 -16.48 5.51 4.38
CA GLU A 536 -16.75 6.95 4.40
C GLU A 536 -15.49 7.74 4.10
N TRP A 537 -14.36 7.33 4.66
CA TRP A 537 -13.10 8.01 4.44
C TRP A 537 -12.58 7.80 3.01
N ALA A 538 -12.64 6.59 2.46
CA ALA A 538 -12.32 6.36 1.05
C ALA A 538 -13.18 7.22 0.12
N GLY A 539 -14.45 7.48 0.47
CA GLY A 539 -15.32 8.40 -0.26
C GLY A 539 -14.93 9.88 -0.19
N LYS A 540 -14.02 10.27 0.72
CA LYS A 540 -13.57 11.66 0.94
C LYS A 540 -12.12 11.92 0.54
N VAL A 541 -11.26 10.89 0.53
CA VAL A 541 -9.81 11.06 0.27
C VAL A 541 -9.26 10.22 -0.88
N LEU A 542 -10.08 9.35 -1.49
CA LEU A 542 -9.69 8.54 -2.65
C LEU A 542 -10.58 8.81 -3.87
N ARG A 543 -11.08 10.04 -4.02
CA ARG A 543 -11.84 10.49 -5.19
C ARG A 543 -10.88 10.90 -6.30
N ASN A 544 -11.34 11.00 -7.54
CA ASN A 544 -10.48 11.43 -8.64
C ASN A 544 -9.93 12.85 -8.42
N GLU A 545 -10.69 13.70 -7.73
CA GLU A 545 -10.27 15.02 -7.30
C GLU A 545 -9.05 14.96 -6.36
N ASP A 546 -9.02 14.01 -5.44
CA ASP A 546 -7.93 13.82 -4.49
C ASP A 546 -6.65 13.38 -5.22
N PHE A 547 -6.79 12.51 -6.22
CA PHE A 547 -5.69 12.06 -7.07
C PHE A 547 -5.09 13.23 -7.83
N GLU A 548 -5.94 14.04 -8.46
CA GLU A 548 -5.54 15.22 -9.23
C GLU A 548 -4.83 16.23 -8.34
N VAL A 549 -5.33 16.50 -7.14
CA VAL A 549 -4.70 17.43 -6.19
C VAL A 549 -3.36 16.92 -5.71
N TRP A 550 -3.25 15.63 -5.40
CA TRP A 550 -1.99 15.04 -4.97
C TRP A 550 -0.96 15.02 -6.09
N PHE A 551 -1.39 14.68 -7.31
CA PHE A 551 -0.51 14.66 -8.47
C PHE A 551 -0.09 16.06 -8.89
N PHE A 552 -0.99 17.05 -8.79
CA PHE A 552 -0.64 18.45 -8.98
C PHE A 552 0.44 18.88 -7.99
N ARG A 553 0.29 18.52 -6.70
CA ARG A 553 1.32 18.81 -5.71
C ARG A 553 2.66 18.20 -6.08
N LEU A 554 2.67 16.93 -6.48
CA LEU A 554 3.89 16.24 -6.87
C LEU A 554 4.60 16.92 -8.05
N LEU A 555 3.88 17.34 -9.08
CA LEU A 555 4.49 17.93 -10.27
C LEU A 555 4.92 19.39 -10.10
N LEU A 556 4.49 20.07 -9.04
CA LEU A 556 5.03 21.38 -8.66
C LEU A 556 6.39 21.28 -7.96
N GLU A 557 6.62 20.20 -7.22
CA GLU A 557 7.86 19.93 -6.48
C GLU A 557 8.96 19.38 -7.39
#